data_AF-A0A8T4I6F3-F1
#
_entry.id   AF-A0A8T4I6F3-F1
#
_cell.length_a   1.000
_cell.length_b   1.000
_cell.length_c   1.000
_cell.angle_alpha   90.00
_cell.angle_beta   90.00
_cell.angle_gamma   90.00
#
_symmetry.space_group_name_H-M   'P 1'
#
loop_
_entity.id
_entity.type
_entity.pdbx_description
1 polymer ?
#
loop_
_entity_poly.entity_id
_entity_poly.type
_entity_poly.pdbx_seq_one_letter_code
_entity_poly.pdbx_strand_id
1 'polypeptide(L)' 'PVVEGQEYLALTYLGPPTTGSSVWVELRVYDATDTQVAAHRATLAPPGTGIYRQVTSGVAPAGAVTAGLAV' A
#
# COMPACT_ATOMS: atom_id res chain seq x y z
N PRO A 1 -13.81 3.64 5.00
CA PRO A 1 -14.49 2.37 5.37
C PRO A 1 -14.25 1.35 4.26
N VAL A 2 -13.97 0.09 4.60
CA VAL A 2 -13.81 -1.02 3.66
C VAL A 2 -14.86 -2.10 3.92
N VAL A 3 -15.09 -2.94 2.93
CA VAL A 3 -16.05 -4.04 2.96
C VAL A 3 -15.26 -5.34 2.79
N GLU A 4 -15.51 -6.31 3.67
CA GLU A 4 -14.94 -7.65 3.58
C GLU A 4 -15.14 -8.26 2.19
N GLY A 5 -14.10 -8.91 1.67
CA GLY A 5 -14.13 -9.59 0.38
C GLY A 5 -14.02 -8.66 -0.83
N GLN A 6 -14.05 -7.34 -0.66
CA GLN A 6 -13.79 -6.38 -1.74
C GLN A 6 -12.29 -6.14 -1.93
N GLU A 7 -11.87 -6.00 -3.18
CA GLU A 7 -10.50 -5.61 -3.52
C GLU A 7 -10.35 -4.09 -3.47
N TYR A 8 -9.24 -3.64 -2.89
CA TYR A 8 -8.87 -2.23 -2.79
C TYR A 8 -7.52 -1.98 -3.46
N LEU A 9 -7.40 -0.83 -4.11
CA LEU A 9 -6.20 -0.38 -4.79
C LEU A 9 -5.51 0.71 -3.95
N ALA A 10 -4.20 0.56 -3.74
CA ALA A 10 -3.33 1.61 -3.22
C ALA A 10 -2.47 2.15 -4.36
N LEU A 11 -2.50 3.48 -4.56
CA LEU A 11 -1.81 4.16 -5.65
C LEU A 11 -1.12 5.42 -5.14
N THR A 12 0.13 5.62 -5.56
CA THR A 12 0.88 6.85 -5.31
C THR A 12 1.97 7.06 -6.36
N TYR A 13 2.64 8.20 -6.31
CA TYR A 13 3.86 8.47 -7.06
C TYR A 13 5.04 8.58 -6.09
N LEU A 14 6.06 7.77 -6.29
CA LEU A 14 7.27 7.78 -5.47
C LEU A 14 8.44 8.39 -6.26
N GLY A 15 9.15 9.31 -5.61
CA GLY A 15 10.35 9.96 -6.14
C GLY A 15 11.55 9.73 -5.22
N PRO A 16 12.20 8.55 -5.27
CA PRO A 16 13.36 8.29 -4.43
C PRO A 16 14.47 9.31 -4.69
N PRO A 17 15.12 9.87 -3.64
CA PRO A 17 16.12 10.94 -3.78
C PRO A 17 17.41 10.46 -4.45
N THR A 18 17.70 9.16 -4.41
CA THR A 18 18.87 8.53 -5.05
C THR A 18 18.48 7.17 -5.64
N THR A 19 19.28 6.66 -6.58
CA THR A 19 19.07 5.31 -7.16
C THR A 19 19.25 4.17 -6.16
N GLY A 20 19.90 4.40 -5.03
CA GLY A 20 20.08 3.41 -3.96
C GLY A 20 18.96 3.40 -2.91
N SER A 21 17.98 4.30 -3.00
CA SER A 21 16.89 4.38 -2.02
C SER A 21 15.89 3.25 -2.22
N SER A 22 15.66 2.46 -1.17
CA SER A 22 14.57 1.48 -1.13
C SER A 22 13.28 2.17 -0.69
N VAL A 23 12.30 2.26 -1.58
CA VAL A 23 10.98 2.86 -1.30
C VAL A 23 9.86 1.90 -1.72
N TRP A 24 8.70 2.01 -1.09
CA TRP A 24 7.58 1.09 -1.29
C TRP A 24 6.24 1.80 -1.12
N VAL A 25 5.18 1.16 -1.58
CA VAL A 25 3.79 1.51 -1.27
C VAL A 25 3.14 0.30 -0.59
N GLU A 26 2.33 0.54 0.44
CA GLU A 26 1.64 -0.52 1.17
C GLU A 26 0.19 -0.13 1.44
N LEU A 27 -0.73 -1.04 1.05
CA LEU A 27 -2.11 -1.03 1.50
C LEU A 27 -2.17 -1.75 2.85
N ARG A 28 -2.54 -1.04 3.91
CA ARG A 28 -2.80 -1.60 5.24
C ARG A 28 -4.29 -1.65 5.49
N VAL A 29 -4.76 -2.75 6.07
CA VAL A 29 -6.18 -2.91 6.45
C VAL A 29 -6.25 -3.12 7.95
N TYR A 30 -7.22 -2.47 8.60
CA TYR A 30 -7.40 -2.49 10.04
C TYR A 30 -8.80 -2.96 10.42
N ASP A 31 -8.91 -3.60 11.58
CA ASP A 31 -10.18 -3.97 12.20
C ASP A 31 -10.78 -2.82 13.03
N ALA A 32 -11.91 -3.09 13.71
CA ALA A 32 -12.61 -2.11 14.54
C ALA A 32 -11.83 -1.64 15.79
N THR A 33 -10.74 -2.33 16.15
CA THR A 33 -9.87 -2.01 17.29
C THR A 33 -8.60 -1.26 16.87
N ASP A 34 -8.54 -0.81 15.61
CA ASP A 34 -7.36 -0.23 14.96
C ASP A 34 -6.16 -1.20 14.85
N THR A 35 -6.40 -2.51 14.99
CA THR A 35 -5.35 -3.52 14.78
C THR A 35 -5.16 -3.76 13.29
N GLN A 36 -3.91 -3.76 12.81
CA GLN A 36 -3.60 -4.08 11.42
C GLN A 36 -3.79 -5.58 11.16
N VAL A 37 -4.70 -5.94 10.27
CA VAL A 37 -5.05 -7.33 9.94
C VAL A 37 -4.50 -7.81 8.60
N ALA A 38 -4.13 -6.89 7.70
CA ALA A 38 -3.45 -7.22 6.45
C ALA A 38 -2.53 -6.09 5.99
N ALA A 39 -1.51 -6.46 5.20
CA ALA A 39 -0.62 -5.55 4.48
C ALA A 39 -0.28 -6.12 3.11
N HIS A 40 -0.46 -5.30 2.06
CA HIS A 40 -0.04 -5.63 0.69
C HIS A 40 0.97 -4.58 0.25
N ARG A 41 2.22 -5.00 -0.02
CA ARG A 41 3.34 -4.11 -0.33
C ARG A 41 3.85 -4.32 -1.74
N ALA A 42 4.12 -3.23 -2.45
CA ALA A 42 4.92 -3.21 -3.66
C ALA A 42 6.18 -2.38 -3.44
N THR A 43 7.35 -2.98 -3.68
CA THR A 43 8.64 -2.28 -3.60
C THR A 43 8.97 -1.69 -4.97
N LEU A 44 9.33 -0.41 -5.01
CA LEU A 44 9.78 0.22 -6.25
C LEU A 44 11.20 -0.25 -6.58
N ALA A 45 11.38 -0.78 -7.78
CA ALA A 45 12.70 -1.00 -8.40
C ALA A 45 12.91 0.08 -9.49
N PRO A 46 13.37 1.29 -9.12
CA PRO A 46 13.41 2.39 -10.06
C PRO A 46 14.59 2.21 -11.05
N PRO A 47 14.41 2.47 -12.36
CA PRO A 47 15.51 2.42 -13.32
C PRO A 47 16.48 3.62 -13.22
N GLY A 48 16.15 4.63 -12.40
CA GLY A 48 16.93 5.85 -12.24
C GLY A 48 16.33 6.78 -11.20
N THR A 49 16.78 8.03 -11.19
CA THR A 49 16.15 9.11 -10.43
C THR A 49 14.96 9.67 -11.22
N GLY A 50 13.79 9.68 -10.62
CA GLY A 50 12.56 10.14 -11.27
C GLY A 50 11.35 9.89 -10.39
N ILE A 51 10.17 10.30 -10.87
CA ILE A 51 8.90 10.05 -10.21
C ILE A 51 8.21 8.88 -10.93
N TYR A 52 7.95 7.81 -10.19
CA TYR A 52 7.38 6.59 -10.72
C TYR A 52 6.04 6.29 -10.05
N ARG A 53 5.03 5.97 -10.86
CA ARG A 53 3.75 5.48 -10.33
C ARG A 53 3.97 4.12 -9.67
N GLN A 54 3.45 3.95 -8.47
CA GLN A 54 3.44 2.68 -7.76
C GLN A 54 2.02 2.27 -7.40
N VAL A 55 1.78 0.96 -7.45
CA VAL A 55 0.46 0.37 -7.26
C VAL A 55 0.60 -0.96 -6.53
N THR A 56 -0.33 -1.21 -5.61
CA THR A 56 -0.55 -2.52 -5.01
C THR A 56 -2.04 -2.68 -4.74
N SER A 57 -2.51 -3.91 -4.63
CA SER A 57 -3.92 -4.19 -4.32
C SER A 57 -4.02 -5.38 -3.37
N GLY A 58 -5.18 -5.49 -2.75
CA GLY A 58 -5.49 -6.58 -1.85
C GLY A 58 -6.97 -6.65 -1.53
N VAL A 59 -7.44 -7.87 -1.27
CA VAL A 59 -8.80 -8.12 -0.81
C VAL A 59 -8.88 -7.87 0.69
N ALA A 60 -9.86 -7.08 1.12
CA ALA A 60 -10.07 -6.83 2.54
C ALA A 60 -10.48 -8.14 3.26
N PRO A 61 -9.73 -8.58 4.28
CA PRO A 61 -10.04 -9.81 5.02
C PRO A 61 -11.29 -9.66 5.89
N ALA A 62 -11.73 -10.77 6.47
CA ALA A 62 -12.84 -10.77 7.41
C ALA A 62 -12.58 -9.85 8.62
N GLY A 63 -13.60 -9.08 8.99
CA GLY A 63 -13.52 -8.12 10.09
C GLY A 63 -12.79 -6.80 9.77
N ALA A 64 -12.37 -6.59 8.51
CA ALA A 64 -11.80 -5.32 8.07
C ALA A 64 -12.81 -4.18 8.11
N VAL A 65 -12.40 -3.02 8.65
CA VAL A 65 -13.26 -1.83 8.78
C VAL A 65 -12.67 -0.61 8.09
N THR A 66 -11.35 -0.42 8.15
CA THR A 66 -10.66 0.70 7.50
C THR A 66 -9.43 0.23 6.73
N ALA A 67 -8.97 1.06 5.81
CA ALA A 67 -7.70 0.87 5.13
C ALA A 67 -6.91 2.19 5.12
N GLY A 68 -5.59 2.06 5.09
CA GLY A 68 -4.65 3.17 5.04
C GLY A 68 -3.56 2.93 4.00
N LEU A 69 -3.05 4.03 3.44
CA LEU A 69 -1.91 4.03 2.54
C LEU A 69 -0.64 4.36 3.34
N ALA A 70 0.37 3.51 3.26
CA ALA A 70 1.70 3.77 3.81
C ALA A 70 2.76 3.81 2.69
N VAL A 71 3.77 4.67 2.84
CA VAL A 71 4.86 4.94 1.88
C VAL A 71 6.17 5.25 2.60
#